data_AF-A0A1I6CC48-F1
#
_entry.id   AF-A0A1I6CC48-F1
#
_cell.length_a   1.000
_cell.length_b   1.000
_cell.length_c   1.000
_cell.angle_alpha   90.00
_cell.angle_beta   90.00
_cell.angle_gamma   90.00
#
_symmetry.space_group_name_H-M   'P 1'
#
loop_
_entity.id
_entity.type
_entity.pdbx_description
1 polymer ?
#
loop_
_entity_poly.entity_id
_entity_poly.type
_entity_poly.pdbx_seq_one_letter_code
_entity_poly.pdbx_strand_id
1 'polypeptide(L)'
;MEKLLVLSKRLEVSETDRVEIDLLIDNTIALHKDNASMINKLTFDSVTALAASEGRAKELAKQGFIKRHWNNFTGKNQKLRAQIDADIAKTQYASQQTIQKLAEQNLLTFDLVTAVNNKLNTIVLEMDEEFNQIYKMLGAFFKQTRSDIVMLEARLDKVERNLELLHWNATIEYQVYDGREYAMLSDEEKIVCIANDFLRRTKGSWSTADLMLLKSALGEIGLPIKQVISAHQFYGYLIDHPKLMDRLFEEVSLDGLQRIEPYEASIIKGVEKVSKLNADEKYIIETVMAQFESAQVPYNERDIQLSMVHHYLKNMAYINTDIEVNLFDFVVELLVNLKMVNESVFYDLEVPEEVETEQGNVEEYDVVLFTYGNDKYQLIKELKNVLSIPLAEARELVTSLPATIMSQGTMEEADEVLASVQSLGALARVKTVIDTYHAVRAPGEGKLYLDNGNPHQMISFGDNKKFVAIGDHVKADATVAVIHKMGSSFIYEKTHVLGGISGKVVEIIAEHKQEVQKGDLIMVLRIE
;
A
#
# COMPACT_ATOMS: atom_id res chain seq x y z
N MET A 1 20.38 18.03 -12.03
CA MET A 1 20.43 18.12 -13.50
C MET A 1 19.05 17.71 -13.97
N GLU A 2 18.16 18.66 -14.29
CA GLU A 2 16.80 18.36 -14.75
C GLU A 2 16.88 17.52 -16.03
N LYS A 3 16.53 16.24 -15.93
CA LYS A 3 16.34 15.38 -17.10
C LYS A 3 15.05 14.64 -16.88
N LEU A 4 14.00 15.14 -17.51
CA LEU A 4 12.68 14.53 -17.48
C LEU A 4 12.71 13.19 -18.21
N LEU A 5 12.28 12.14 -17.53
CA LEU A 5 11.63 11.01 -18.17
C LEU A 5 10.41 11.57 -18.89
N VAL A 6 10.49 11.84 -20.20
CA VAL A 6 9.36 12.29 -21.03
C VAL A 6 8.91 11.12 -21.89
N LEU A 7 7.89 10.40 -21.44
CA LEU A 7 7.24 9.37 -22.26
C LEU A 7 6.25 10.06 -23.20
N SER A 8 6.27 9.72 -24.49
CA SER A 8 5.63 10.44 -25.61
C SER A 8 4.11 10.65 -25.48
N LYS A 9 3.60 11.77 -26.05
CA LYS A 9 2.24 12.18 -26.52
C LYS A 9 0.93 11.67 -25.89
N ARG A 10 0.88 10.62 -25.08
CA ARG A 10 -0.35 10.02 -24.50
C ARG A 10 -0.90 10.77 -23.28
N LEU A 11 -0.24 11.84 -22.84
CA LEU A 11 -0.62 12.53 -21.61
C LEU A 11 -1.59 13.68 -21.91
N GLU A 12 -2.73 13.37 -22.52
CA GLU A 12 -3.90 14.28 -22.54
C GLU A 12 -4.56 14.32 -21.15
N VAL A 13 -3.75 14.61 -20.13
CA VAL A 13 -4.20 14.84 -18.75
C VAL A 13 -4.36 16.34 -18.60
N SER A 14 -5.54 16.77 -18.12
CA SER A 14 -5.84 18.19 -17.92
C SER A 14 -4.83 18.82 -16.96
N GLU A 15 -4.56 20.12 -17.12
CA GLU A 15 -3.60 20.82 -16.27
C GLU A 15 -4.01 20.78 -14.79
N THR A 16 -5.31 20.86 -14.51
CA THR A 16 -5.89 20.67 -13.17
C THR A 16 -5.61 19.26 -12.62
N ASP A 17 -5.85 18.21 -13.41
CA ASP A 17 -5.57 16.83 -12.98
C ASP A 17 -4.08 16.61 -12.72
N ARG A 18 -3.20 17.21 -13.53
CA ARG A 18 -1.74 17.11 -13.33
C ARG A 18 -1.32 17.68 -11.99
N VAL A 19 -1.77 18.89 -11.66
CA VAL A 19 -1.46 19.54 -10.37
C VAL A 19 -1.92 18.67 -9.19
N GLU A 20 -3.14 18.14 -9.26
CA GLU A 20 -3.67 17.29 -8.19
C GLU A 20 -2.90 15.96 -8.05
N ILE A 21 -2.54 15.32 -9.18
CA ILE A 21 -1.71 14.11 -9.19
C ILE A 21 -0.32 14.40 -8.62
N ASP A 22 0.29 15.51 -9.02
CA ASP A 22 1.64 15.90 -8.59
C ASP A 22 1.68 16.16 -7.08
N LEU A 23 0.67 16.86 -6.53
CA LEU A 23 0.51 17.06 -5.08
C LEU A 23 0.34 15.74 -4.33
N LEU A 24 -0.44 14.80 -4.89
CA LEU A 24 -0.60 13.48 -4.28
C LEU A 24 0.74 12.72 -4.25
N ILE A 25 1.53 12.78 -5.32
CA ILE A 25 2.84 12.14 -5.38
C ILE A 25 3.81 12.79 -4.39
N ASP A 26 3.83 14.11 -4.27
CA ASP A 26 4.72 14.80 -3.32
C ASP A 26 4.41 14.39 -1.88
N ASN A 27 3.13 14.35 -1.51
CA ASN A 27 2.70 13.92 -0.18
C ASN A 27 3.07 12.44 0.07
N THR A 28 2.91 11.59 -0.94
CA THR A 28 3.32 10.17 -0.90
C THR A 28 4.80 10.02 -0.58
N ILE A 29 5.62 10.73 -1.34
CA ILE A 29 7.07 10.67 -1.20
C ILE A 29 7.48 11.25 0.15
N ALA A 30 6.92 12.39 0.56
CA ALA A 30 7.23 13.01 1.84
C ALA A 30 6.93 12.10 3.04
N LEU A 31 5.81 11.39 3.02
CA LEU A 31 5.41 10.46 4.07
C LEU A 31 6.30 9.21 4.17
N HIS A 32 6.91 8.80 3.05
CA HIS A 32 7.58 7.51 2.93
C HIS A 32 9.05 7.59 2.52
N LYS A 33 9.64 8.79 2.41
CA LYS A 33 11.03 8.99 1.98
C LYS A 33 12.06 8.21 2.80
N ASP A 34 11.77 7.98 4.09
CA ASP A 34 12.64 7.24 5.02
C ASP A 34 12.30 5.74 5.06
N ASN A 35 11.27 5.30 4.31
CA ASN A 35 10.83 3.91 4.22
C ASN A 35 11.27 3.31 2.87
N ALA A 36 12.45 2.70 2.86
CA ALA A 36 13.04 2.10 1.66
C ALA A 36 12.12 1.06 0.98
N SER A 37 11.41 0.23 1.74
CA SER A 37 10.52 -0.79 1.17
C SER A 37 9.34 -0.15 0.44
N MET A 38 8.79 0.94 0.97
CA MET A 38 7.72 1.70 0.30
C MET A 38 8.21 2.41 -0.96
N ILE A 39 9.42 2.99 -0.93
CA ILE A 39 10.04 3.58 -2.13
C ILE A 39 10.28 2.52 -3.21
N ASN A 40 10.80 1.35 -2.83
CA ASN A 40 10.98 0.23 -3.75
C ASN A 40 9.65 -0.16 -4.39
N LYS A 41 8.61 -0.25 -3.58
CA LYS A 41 7.26 -0.61 -4.01
C LYS A 41 6.66 0.39 -4.99
N LEU A 42 6.65 1.69 -4.63
CA LEU A 42 6.19 2.77 -5.51
C LEU A 42 6.93 2.76 -6.86
N THR A 43 8.23 2.43 -6.84
CA THR A 43 9.05 2.33 -8.04
C THR A 43 8.65 1.12 -8.90
N PHE A 44 8.52 -0.07 -8.31
CA PHE A 44 8.08 -1.27 -9.05
C PHE A 44 6.67 -1.13 -9.61
N ASP A 45 5.78 -0.49 -8.85
CA ASP A 45 4.42 -0.19 -9.27
C ASP A 45 4.43 0.72 -10.50
N SER A 46 5.10 1.86 -10.38
CA SER A 46 5.19 2.84 -11.45
C SER A 46 5.84 2.26 -12.71
N VAL A 47 6.91 1.48 -12.57
CA VAL A 47 7.57 0.82 -13.69
C VAL A 47 6.64 -0.18 -14.37
N THR A 48 5.92 -0.98 -13.60
CA THR A 48 5.02 -2.00 -14.15
C THR A 48 3.80 -1.36 -14.81
N ALA A 49 3.25 -0.28 -14.26
CA ALA A 49 2.15 0.47 -14.85
C ALA A 49 2.56 1.14 -16.19
N LEU A 50 3.77 1.69 -16.28
CA LEU A 50 4.31 2.23 -17.53
C LEU A 50 4.69 1.15 -18.54
N ALA A 51 5.20 0.02 -18.04
CA ALA A 51 5.54 -1.16 -18.81
C ALA A 51 4.35 -2.13 -18.97
N ALA A 52 3.11 -1.63 -18.89
CA ALA A 52 1.90 -2.36 -19.28
C ALA A 52 1.33 -1.83 -20.61
N SER A 53 0.94 -2.72 -21.51
CA SER A 53 0.13 -2.36 -22.68
C SER A 53 -1.26 -1.89 -22.27
N GLU A 54 -2.02 -1.26 -23.18
CA GLU A 54 -3.35 -0.74 -22.84
C GLU A 54 -4.30 -1.82 -22.31
N GLY A 55 -4.26 -3.03 -22.89
CA GLY A 55 -5.02 -4.18 -22.42
C GLY A 55 -4.61 -4.62 -21.02
N ARG A 56 -3.30 -4.72 -20.77
CA ARG A 56 -2.74 -5.09 -19.46
C ARG A 56 -2.98 -4.02 -18.40
N ALA A 57 -2.86 -2.74 -18.76
CA ALA A 57 -3.11 -1.62 -17.85
C ALA A 57 -4.54 -1.65 -17.31
N LYS A 58 -5.54 -1.99 -18.15
CA LYS A 58 -6.93 -2.18 -17.70
C LYS A 58 -7.09 -3.35 -16.73
N GLU A 59 -6.33 -4.43 -16.92
CA GLU A 59 -6.34 -5.58 -16.01
C GLU A 59 -5.70 -5.24 -14.66
N LEU A 60 -4.55 -4.58 -14.67
CA LEU A 60 -3.84 -4.09 -13.48
C LEU A 60 -4.68 -3.09 -12.68
N ALA A 61 -5.32 -2.14 -13.36
CA ALA A 61 -6.23 -1.18 -12.75
C ALA A 61 -7.39 -1.89 -12.02
N LYS A 62 -8.01 -2.91 -12.65
CA LYS A 62 -9.07 -3.71 -12.01
C LYS A 62 -8.60 -4.47 -10.78
N GLN A 63 -7.33 -4.87 -10.73
CA GLN A 63 -6.72 -5.55 -9.60
C GLN A 63 -6.33 -4.59 -8.45
N GLY A 64 -6.63 -3.29 -8.58
CA GLY A 64 -6.33 -2.31 -7.54
C GLY A 64 -4.82 -2.17 -7.29
N PHE A 65 -4.02 -2.33 -8.34
CA PHE A 65 -2.57 -2.31 -8.32
C PHE A 65 -2.03 -1.01 -7.71
N ILE A 66 -2.42 0.16 -8.26
CA ILE A 66 -2.05 1.48 -7.74
C ILE A 66 -2.81 1.79 -6.45
N LYS A 67 -4.10 1.40 -6.42
CA LYS A 67 -4.99 1.60 -5.27
C LYS A 67 -4.36 1.15 -3.95
N ARG A 68 -3.70 -0.01 -3.90
CA ARG A 68 -3.15 -0.56 -2.65
C ARG A 68 -2.07 0.29 -1.99
N HIS A 69 -1.28 1.00 -2.78
CA HIS A 69 -0.19 1.85 -2.29
C HIS A 69 -0.60 3.29 -2.15
N TRP A 70 -1.69 3.66 -2.81
CA TRP A 70 -2.32 4.97 -2.71
C TRP A 70 -3.56 5.00 -1.79
N ASN A 71 -3.82 3.91 -1.06
CA ASN A 71 -4.93 3.79 -0.11
C ASN A 71 -4.63 4.49 1.24
N ASN A 72 -3.37 4.56 1.66
CA ASN A 72 -2.96 5.19 2.93
C ASN A 72 -2.99 6.73 2.87
N PHE A 73 -3.38 7.31 1.74
CA PHE A 73 -3.72 8.72 1.64
C PHE A 73 -5.07 8.99 2.29
N THR A 74 -5.06 9.95 3.21
CA THR A 74 -6.24 10.57 3.83
C THR A 74 -7.40 10.71 2.83
N GLY A 75 -8.64 10.53 3.30
CA GLY A 75 -9.85 10.38 2.48
C GLY A 75 -10.11 11.44 1.38
N LYS A 76 -9.39 12.58 1.41
CA LYS A 76 -9.51 13.75 0.51
C LYS A 76 -9.50 13.43 -0.99
N ASN A 77 -8.77 12.40 -1.44
CA ASN A 77 -8.55 12.16 -2.89
C ASN A 77 -9.25 10.92 -3.45
N GLN A 78 -10.31 10.40 -2.82
CA GLN A 78 -10.97 9.16 -3.29
C GLN A 78 -11.52 9.26 -4.73
N LYS A 79 -12.06 10.43 -5.11
CA LYS A 79 -12.57 10.68 -6.46
C LYS A 79 -11.45 10.73 -7.49
N LEU A 80 -10.37 11.46 -7.20
CA LEU A 80 -9.19 11.53 -8.08
C LEU A 80 -8.52 10.15 -8.22
N ARG A 81 -8.39 9.39 -7.13
CA ARG A 81 -7.89 7.99 -7.15
C ARG A 81 -8.70 7.11 -8.09
N ALA A 82 -10.03 7.15 -7.97
CA ALA A 82 -10.92 6.40 -8.85
C ALA A 82 -10.79 6.83 -10.32
N GLN A 83 -10.48 8.11 -10.59
CA GLN A 83 -10.21 8.59 -11.94
C GLN A 83 -8.85 8.15 -12.46
N ILE A 84 -7.81 8.15 -11.62
CA ILE A 84 -6.47 7.66 -12.00
C ILE A 84 -6.53 6.18 -12.34
N ASP A 85 -7.20 5.38 -11.51
CA ASP A 85 -7.39 3.95 -11.76
C ASP A 85 -8.23 3.68 -13.03
N ALA A 86 -9.23 4.52 -13.31
CA ALA A 86 -10.09 4.35 -14.49
C ALA A 86 -9.45 4.86 -15.80
N ASP A 87 -8.42 5.70 -15.70
CA ASP A 87 -7.82 6.39 -16.83
C ASP A 87 -6.33 6.04 -16.97
N ILE A 88 -6.02 5.31 -18.03
CA ILE A 88 -4.66 4.87 -18.36
C ILE A 88 -3.72 6.06 -18.55
N ALA A 89 -4.19 7.17 -19.13
CA ALA A 89 -3.35 8.36 -19.32
C ALA A 89 -2.98 9.00 -17.97
N LYS A 90 -3.92 9.07 -17.02
CA LYS A 90 -3.66 9.54 -15.65
C LYS A 90 -2.76 8.58 -14.89
N THR A 91 -2.98 7.27 -15.00
CA THR A 91 -2.11 6.23 -14.43
C THR A 91 -0.67 6.32 -14.95
N GLN A 92 -0.50 6.48 -16.27
CA GLN A 92 0.81 6.62 -16.89
C GLN A 92 1.48 7.93 -16.48
N TYR A 93 0.75 9.05 -16.43
CA TYR A 93 1.25 10.33 -15.92
C TYR A 93 1.76 10.17 -14.48
N ALA A 94 0.91 9.66 -13.60
CA ALA A 94 1.20 9.43 -12.20
C ALA A 94 2.48 8.60 -11.99
N SER A 95 2.58 7.49 -12.73
CA SER A 95 3.72 6.58 -12.64
C SER A 95 5.01 7.23 -13.13
N GLN A 96 4.94 7.98 -14.23
CA GLN A 96 6.10 8.72 -14.77
C GLN A 96 6.57 9.80 -13.79
N GLN A 97 5.64 10.60 -13.25
CA GLN A 97 5.97 11.65 -12.28
C GLN A 97 6.50 11.07 -10.97
N THR A 98 5.98 9.93 -10.51
CA THR A 98 6.49 9.24 -9.32
C THR A 98 7.97 8.87 -9.52
N ILE A 99 8.32 8.19 -10.62
CA ILE A 99 9.71 7.82 -10.91
C ILE A 99 10.60 9.07 -11.03
N GLN A 100 10.10 10.11 -11.69
CA GLN A 100 10.84 11.36 -11.88
C GLN A 100 11.17 12.02 -10.54
N LYS A 101 10.17 12.20 -9.67
CA LYS A 101 10.33 12.85 -8.37
C LYS A 101 11.20 12.03 -7.42
N LEU A 102 11.07 10.69 -7.43
CA LEU A 102 11.97 9.81 -6.68
C LEU A 102 13.43 9.97 -7.12
N ALA A 103 13.68 10.07 -8.43
CA ALA A 103 15.02 10.30 -8.95
C ALA A 103 15.57 11.69 -8.58
N GLU A 104 14.76 12.74 -8.72
CA GLU A 104 15.13 14.12 -8.38
C GLU A 104 15.45 14.32 -6.90
N GLN A 105 14.75 13.59 -6.03
CA GLN A 105 14.98 13.59 -4.59
C GLN A 105 16.08 12.60 -4.14
N ASN A 106 16.77 11.94 -5.08
CA ASN A 106 17.81 10.91 -4.82
C ASN A 106 17.32 9.73 -3.96
N LEU A 107 16.04 9.38 -4.05
CA LEU A 107 15.43 8.26 -3.32
C LEU A 107 15.62 6.92 -4.05
N LEU A 108 16.01 6.95 -5.32
CA LEU A 108 16.36 5.75 -6.08
C LEU A 108 17.78 5.28 -5.72
N THR A 109 17.86 4.19 -4.96
CA THR A 109 19.13 3.57 -4.56
C THR A 109 19.73 2.68 -5.66
N PHE A 110 21.03 2.39 -5.58
CA PHE A 110 21.73 1.59 -6.59
C PHE A 110 21.11 0.20 -6.79
N ASP A 111 20.76 -0.48 -5.69
CA ASP A 111 20.14 -1.80 -5.70
C ASP A 111 18.74 -1.78 -6.30
N LEU A 112 17.90 -0.80 -5.93
CA LEU A 112 16.57 -0.62 -6.51
C LEU A 112 16.65 -0.39 -8.01
N VAL A 113 17.52 0.52 -8.46
CA VAL A 113 17.74 0.80 -9.88
C VAL A 113 18.26 -0.44 -10.62
N THR A 114 19.09 -1.25 -9.97
CA THR A 114 19.59 -2.51 -10.53
C THR A 114 18.49 -3.55 -10.68
N ALA A 115 17.68 -3.75 -9.63
CA ALA A 115 16.54 -4.66 -9.65
C ALA A 115 15.49 -4.25 -10.70
N VAL A 116 15.20 -2.95 -10.82
CA VAL A 116 14.29 -2.43 -11.86
C VAL A 116 14.85 -2.65 -13.27
N ASN A 117 16.14 -2.40 -13.50
CA ASN A 117 16.76 -2.64 -14.80
C ASN A 117 16.68 -4.12 -15.21
N ASN A 118 16.93 -5.03 -14.27
CA ASN A 118 16.78 -6.46 -14.52
C ASN A 118 15.34 -6.87 -14.78
N LYS A 119 14.41 -6.39 -13.94
CA LYS A 119 12.98 -6.62 -14.13
C LYS A 119 12.55 -6.17 -15.51
N LEU A 120 12.93 -4.95 -15.92
CA LEU A 120 12.70 -4.47 -17.27
C LEU A 120 13.25 -5.48 -18.26
N ASN A 121 14.55 -5.80 -18.24
CA ASN A 121 15.17 -6.74 -19.19
C ASN A 121 14.42 -8.08 -19.34
N THR A 122 13.74 -8.55 -18.30
CA THR A 122 13.04 -9.84 -18.28
C THR A 122 11.54 -9.76 -18.60
N ILE A 123 10.93 -8.56 -18.70
CA ILE A 123 9.52 -8.41 -19.07
C ILE A 123 9.25 -8.98 -20.47
N VAL A 124 8.15 -9.71 -20.61
CA VAL A 124 7.68 -10.23 -21.91
C VAL A 124 7.34 -9.06 -22.84
N LEU A 125 8.08 -8.93 -23.93
CA LEU A 125 7.80 -7.95 -24.99
C LEU A 125 6.50 -8.31 -25.72
N GLU A 126 5.61 -7.34 -25.87
CA GLU A 126 4.37 -7.48 -26.64
C GLU A 126 4.55 -6.93 -28.07
N MET A 127 3.66 -7.29 -28.99
CA MET A 127 3.72 -6.89 -30.41
C MET A 127 3.47 -5.38 -30.65
N ASP A 128 3.22 -4.61 -29.59
CA ASP A 128 2.96 -3.17 -29.68
C ASP A 128 4.29 -2.38 -29.80
N GLU A 129 4.49 -1.71 -30.93
CA GLU A 129 5.71 -0.93 -31.20
C GLU A 129 5.86 0.30 -30.28
N GLU A 130 4.76 0.93 -29.88
CA GLU A 130 4.77 2.12 -29.01
C GLU A 130 5.13 1.72 -27.58
N PHE A 131 4.61 0.59 -27.11
CA PHE A 131 5.00 -0.06 -25.85
C PHE A 131 6.50 -0.32 -25.78
N ASN A 132 7.05 -0.91 -26.84
CA ASN A 132 8.47 -1.24 -26.92
C ASN A 132 9.36 0.03 -26.90
N GLN A 133 8.83 1.20 -27.27
CA GLN A 133 9.52 2.49 -27.12
C GLN A 133 9.53 2.97 -25.66
N ILE A 134 8.39 2.94 -24.96
CA ILE A 134 8.31 3.31 -23.53
C ILE A 134 9.28 2.47 -22.70
N TYR A 135 9.29 1.17 -22.95
CA TYR A 135 10.20 0.24 -22.33
C TYR A 135 11.68 0.58 -22.56
N LYS A 136 12.06 0.89 -23.81
CA LYS A 136 13.44 1.32 -24.15
C LYS A 136 13.82 2.63 -23.45
N MET A 137 12.89 3.57 -23.34
CA MET A 137 13.10 4.84 -22.64
C MET A 137 13.32 4.62 -21.13
N LEU A 138 12.50 3.79 -20.48
CA LEU A 138 12.69 3.40 -19.07
C LEU A 138 14.05 2.73 -18.86
N GLY A 139 14.41 1.76 -19.70
CA GLY A 139 15.71 1.09 -19.61
C GLY A 139 16.89 2.05 -19.77
N ALA A 140 16.79 3.05 -20.66
CA ALA A 140 17.82 4.07 -20.80
C ALA A 140 17.90 4.99 -19.58
N PHE A 141 16.75 5.41 -19.05
CA PHE A 141 16.66 6.24 -17.85
C PHE A 141 17.33 5.56 -16.65
N PHE A 142 16.91 4.34 -16.28
CA PHE A 142 17.47 3.64 -15.13
C PHE A 142 18.95 3.26 -15.30
N LYS A 143 19.41 2.98 -16.53
CA LYS A 143 20.86 2.79 -16.78
C LYS A 143 21.65 4.07 -16.52
N GLN A 144 21.14 5.22 -16.95
CA GLN A 144 21.78 6.51 -16.69
C GLN A 144 21.76 6.86 -15.19
N THR A 145 20.61 6.71 -14.53
CA THR A 145 20.48 6.94 -13.08
C THR A 145 21.47 6.09 -12.29
N ARG A 146 21.65 4.81 -12.65
CA ARG A 146 22.68 3.94 -12.04
C ARG A 146 24.08 4.51 -12.19
N SER A 147 24.43 5.00 -13.38
CA SER A 147 25.74 5.61 -13.64
C SER A 147 25.94 6.88 -12.82
N ASP A 148 24.90 7.69 -12.66
CA ASP A 148 24.97 8.96 -11.91
C ASP A 148 25.16 8.69 -10.41
N ILE A 149 24.48 7.70 -9.84
CA ILE A 149 24.65 7.27 -8.44
C ILE A 149 26.11 6.87 -8.17
N VAL A 150 26.67 5.98 -8.99
CA VAL A 150 28.06 5.52 -8.84
C VAL A 150 29.05 6.68 -8.92
N MET A 151 28.82 7.64 -9.83
CA MET A 151 29.68 8.82 -9.97
C MET A 151 29.55 9.81 -8.81
N LEU A 152 28.38 9.94 -8.20
CA LEU A 152 28.17 10.78 -7.02
C LEU A 152 28.89 10.20 -5.79
N GLU A 153 28.79 8.90 -5.58
CA GLU A 153 29.43 8.22 -4.45
C GLU A 153 30.95 8.22 -4.53
N ALA A 154 31.51 8.00 -5.73
CA ALA A 154 32.95 8.10 -5.96
C ALA A 154 33.52 9.48 -5.60
N ARG A 155 32.69 10.52 -5.56
CA ARG A 155 33.09 11.90 -5.21
C ARG A 155 32.93 12.21 -3.73
N LEU A 156 32.20 11.40 -2.96
CA LEU A 156 31.91 11.67 -1.55
C LEU A 156 32.99 11.15 -0.59
N ASP A 157 33.95 10.35 -1.06
CA ASP A 157 35.29 9.98 -0.51
C ASP A 157 35.51 10.01 1.03
N LYS A 158 34.46 9.71 1.80
CA LYS A 158 34.45 9.55 3.25
C LYS A 158 33.47 8.44 3.60
N VAL A 159 33.75 7.22 3.12
CA VAL A 159 32.91 6.06 3.41
C VAL A 159 33.20 5.60 4.84
N GLU A 160 32.22 5.74 5.73
CA GLU A 160 32.09 4.86 6.89
C GLU A 160 31.97 3.44 6.35
N ARG A 161 33.08 2.70 6.36
CA ARG A 161 33.08 1.32 5.88
C ARG A 161 32.52 0.45 7.00
N ASN A 162 31.54 -0.39 6.67
CA ASN A 162 31.06 -1.40 7.60
C ASN A 162 32.22 -2.38 7.90
N LEU A 163 32.83 -2.24 9.07
CA LEU A 163 33.99 -3.03 9.49
C LEU A 163 33.67 -4.53 9.51
N GLU A 164 32.43 -4.90 9.85
CA GLU A 164 31.98 -6.29 9.83
C GLU A 164 31.96 -6.85 8.42
N LEU A 165 31.52 -6.07 7.43
CA LEU A 165 31.52 -6.49 6.02
C LEU A 165 32.92 -6.55 5.43
N LEU A 166 33.82 -5.63 5.82
CA LEU A 166 35.23 -5.72 5.42
C LEU A 166 35.89 -6.99 5.96
N HIS A 167 35.65 -7.31 7.24
CA HIS A 167 36.15 -8.55 7.82
C HIS A 167 35.53 -9.79 7.17
N TRP A 168 34.22 -9.77 6.91
CA TRP A 168 33.53 -10.86 6.24
C TRP A 168 34.06 -11.08 4.82
N ASN A 169 34.25 -10.01 4.03
CA ASN A 169 34.87 -10.10 2.72
C ASN A 169 36.28 -10.70 2.82
N ALA A 170 37.13 -10.22 3.73
CA ALA A 170 38.48 -10.77 3.94
C ALA A 170 38.52 -12.24 4.42
N THR A 171 37.39 -12.79 4.88
CA THR A 171 37.27 -14.17 5.38
C THR A 171 36.31 -15.03 4.55
N ILE A 172 35.90 -14.54 3.36
CA ILE A 172 34.87 -15.20 2.55
C ILE A 172 35.34 -16.56 2.01
N GLU A 173 36.61 -16.68 1.66
CA GLU A 173 37.21 -17.92 1.13
C GLU A 173 37.14 -19.09 2.12
N TYR A 174 37.04 -18.79 3.43
CA TYR A 174 36.96 -19.79 4.50
C TYR A 174 35.54 -20.08 4.97
N GLN A 175 34.52 -19.47 4.35
CA GLN A 175 33.14 -19.78 4.68
C GLN A 175 32.77 -21.17 4.16
N VAL A 176 31.93 -21.87 4.91
CA VAL A 176 31.57 -23.27 4.67
C VAL A 176 30.06 -23.42 4.71
N TYR A 177 29.52 -24.17 3.76
CA TYR A 177 28.14 -24.62 3.75
C TYR A 177 28.10 -26.13 3.54
N ASP A 178 27.37 -26.84 4.40
CA ASP A 178 27.28 -28.31 4.38
C ASP A 178 28.65 -29.03 4.30
N GLY A 179 29.63 -28.52 5.07
CA GLY A 179 30.99 -29.06 5.13
C GLY A 179 31.87 -28.77 3.90
N ARG A 180 31.39 -28.02 2.90
CA ARG A 180 32.14 -27.59 1.71
C ARG A 180 32.46 -26.11 1.77
N GLU A 181 33.70 -25.74 1.47
CA GLU A 181 34.12 -24.34 1.32
C GLU A 181 33.36 -23.67 0.18
N TYR A 182 33.08 -22.37 0.32
CA TYR A 182 32.31 -21.61 -0.66
C TYR A 182 32.93 -21.67 -2.06
N ALA A 183 34.26 -21.67 -2.17
CA ALA A 183 34.95 -21.80 -3.46
C ALA A 183 34.59 -23.09 -4.23
N MET A 184 34.23 -24.17 -3.52
CA MET A 184 33.91 -25.49 -4.08
C MET A 184 32.42 -25.71 -4.37
N LEU A 185 31.56 -24.77 -3.97
CA LEU A 185 30.12 -24.82 -4.23
C LEU A 185 29.81 -24.52 -5.71
N SER A 186 28.64 -24.96 -6.18
CA SER A 186 28.13 -24.53 -7.49
C SER A 186 27.82 -23.02 -7.49
N ASP A 187 27.68 -22.43 -8.66
CA ASP A 187 27.38 -21.00 -8.78
C ASP A 187 26.04 -20.64 -8.10
N GLU A 188 25.01 -21.49 -8.21
CA GLU A 188 23.72 -21.31 -7.56
C GLU A 188 23.79 -21.47 -6.03
N GLU A 189 24.55 -22.45 -5.53
CA GLU A 189 24.80 -22.63 -4.10
C GLU A 189 25.51 -21.39 -3.50
N LYS A 190 26.50 -20.85 -4.22
CA LYS A 190 27.20 -19.61 -3.86
C LYS A 190 26.26 -18.41 -3.80
N ILE A 191 25.39 -18.26 -4.81
CA ILE A 191 24.39 -17.18 -4.87
C ILE A 191 23.48 -17.24 -3.63
N VAL A 192 22.93 -18.41 -3.31
CA VAL A 192 22.03 -18.61 -2.16
C VAL A 192 22.75 -18.27 -0.85
N CYS A 193 23.95 -18.82 -0.65
CA CYS A 193 24.68 -18.64 0.61
C CYS A 193 25.11 -17.18 0.80
N ILE A 194 25.70 -16.55 -0.21
CA ILE A 194 26.18 -15.17 -0.09
C ILE A 194 25.03 -14.18 0.03
N ALA A 195 23.93 -14.34 -0.71
CA ALA A 195 22.78 -13.45 -0.60
C ALA A 195 22.22 -13.45 0.82
N ASN A 196 22.02 -14.63 1.42
CA ASN A 196 21.54 -14.74 2.79
C ASN A 196 22.55 -14.17 3.81
N ASP A 197 23.83 -14.53 3.71
CA ASP A 197 24.88 -14.02 4.61
C ASP A 197 24.99 -12.50 4.58
N PHE A 198 24.96 -11.92 3.38
CA PHE A 198 25.04 -10.48 3.20
C PHE A 198 23.83 -9.80 3.84
N LEU A 199 22.62 -10.32 3.60
CA LEU A 199 21.38 -9.81 4.20
C LEU A 199 21.41 -9.85 5.73
N ARG A 200 21.85 -10.97 6.32
CA ARG A 200 21.93 -11.13 7.79
C ARG A 200 22.94 -10.18 8.41
N ARG A 201 24.11 -10.03 7.80
CA ARG A 201 25.17 -9.14 8.28
C ARG A 201 24.80 -7.67 8.19
N THR A 202 24.11 -7.28 7.12
CA THR A 202 23.61 -5.92 6.92
C THR A 202 22.30 -5.64 7.64
N LYS A 203 21.58 -6.68 8.08
CA LYS A 203 20.22 -6.60 8.62
C LYS A 203 19.25 -5.88 7.69
N GLY A 204 19.44 -6.01 6.36
CA GLY A 204 18.63 -5.30 5.37
C GLY A 204 19.08 -3.87 5.06
N SER A 205 20.07 -3.33 5.78
CA SER A 205 20.55 -1.96 5.58
C SER A 205 21.97 -1.96 5.00
N TRP A 206 22.08 -1.56 3.73
CA TRP A 206 23.35 -1.50 3.02
C TRP A 206 23.46 -0.24 2.16
N SER A 207 24.69 0.23 2.01
CA SER A 207 25.08 1.26 1.06
C SER A 207 25.53 0.64 -0.27
N THR A 208 25.70 1.46 -1.30
CA THR A 208 26.31 0.98 -2.55
C THR A 208 27.75 0.54 -2.36
N ALA A 209 28.50 1.15 -1.42
CA ALA A 209 29.85 0.70 -1.08
C ALA A 209 29.84 -0.74 -0.52
N ASP A 210 28.83 -1.08 0.29
CA ASP A 210 28.65 -2.44 0.79
C ASP A 210 28.31 -3.42 -0.35
N LEU A 211 27.53 -3.00 -1.34
CA LEU A 211 27.26 -3.79 -2.55
C LEU A 211 28.52 -3.97 -3.43
N MET A 212 29.46 -3.02 -3.41
CA MET A 212 30.76 -3.20 -4.07
C MET A 212 31.65 -4.19 -3.31
N LEU A 213 31.59 -4.22 -1.97
CA LEU A 213 32.26 -5.25 -1.18
C LEU A 213 31.67 -6.63 -1.44
N LEU A 214 30.34 -6.73 -1.52
CA LEU A 214 29.65 -7.95 -1.97
C LEU A 214 30.14 -8.41 -3.34
N LYS A 215 30.26 -7.49 -4.30
CA LYS A 215 30.79 -7.79 -5.63
C LYS A 215 32.21 -8.35 -5.58
N SER A 216 33.06 -7.83 -4.70
CA SER A 216 34.41 -8.36 -4.46
C SER A 216 34.36 -9.78 -3.89
N ALA A 217 33.55 -9.98 -2.83
CA ALA A 217 33.40 -11.28 -2.16
C ALA A 217 32.93 -12.38 -3.12
N LEU A 218 31.95 -12.08 -3.99
CA LEU A 218 31.49 -12.99 -5.04
C LEU A 218 32.63 -13.37 -6.00
N GLY A 219 33.48 -12.41 -6.37
CA GLY A 219 34.64 -12.66 -7.23
C GLY A 219 35.72 -13.52 -6.56
N GLU A 220 35.99 -13.30 -5.27
CA GLU A 220 36.97 -14.04 -4.47
C GLU A 220 36.60 -15.53 -4.35
N ILE A 221 35.31 -15.86 -4.17
CA ILE A 221 34.85 -17.26 -4.17
C ILE A 221 34.70 -17.87 -5.58
N GLY A 222 35.18 -17.18 -6.61
CA GLY A 222 35.22 -17.66 -7.99
C GLY A 222 33.89 -17.63 -8.73
N LEU A 223 32.90 -16.86 -8.26
CA LEU A 223 31.63 -16.72 -8.98
C LEU A 223 31.82 -15.83 -10.21
N PRO A 224 31.33 -16.21 -11.40
CA PRO A 224 31.60 -15.47 -12.63
C PRO A 224 30.70 -14.23 -12.76
N ILE A 225 30.88 -13.22 -11.91
CA ILE A 225 30.03 -12.01 -11.81
C ILE A 225 29.83 -11.20 -13.11
N LYS A 226 30.65 -11.44 -14.14
CA LYS A 226 30.54 -10.81 -15.47
C LYS A 226 29.71 -11.63 -16.46
N GLN A 227 29.45 -12.90 -16.15
CA GLN A 227 28.58 -13.76 -16.95
C GLN A 227 27.11 -13.44 -16.65
N VAL A 228 26.24 -14.23 -17.25
CA VAL A 228 24.80 -14.09 -17.16
C VAL A 228 24.18 -15.34 -16.55
N ILE A 229 22.99 -15.18 -15.99
CA ILE A 229 22.17 -16.25 -15.41
C ILE A 229 20.71 -15.97 -15.74
N SER A 230 19.92 -17.02 -15.93
CA SER A 230 18.46 -16.91 -16.06
C SER A 230 17.77 -17.37 -14.78
N ALA A 231 16.59 -16.82 -14.49
CA ALA A 231 15.79 -17.29 -13.37
C ALA A 231 15.39 -18.77 -13.55
N HIS A 232 15.18 -19.21 -14.81
CA HIS A 232 14.94 -20.61 -15.15
C HIS A 232 16.05 -21.54 -14.65
N GLN A 233 17.32 -21.19 -14.93
CA GLN A 233 18.48 -21.96 -14.44
C GLN A 233 18.49 -22.02 -12.91
N PHE A 234 18.31 -20.87 -12.26
CA PHE A 234 18.31 -20.77 -10.81
C PHE A 234 17.22 -21.64 -10.16
N TYR A 235 15.97 -21.55 -10.61
CA TYR A 235 14.89 -22.39 -10.10
C TYR A 235 15.11 -23.87 -10.40
N GLY A 236 15.67 -24.19 -11.57
CA GLY A 236 15.98 -25.57 -11.94
C GLY A 236 16.95 -26.20 -10.97
N TYR A 237 17.93 -25.43 -10.48
CA TYR A 237 18.88 -25.90 -9.48
C TYR A 237 18.23 -26.07 -8.10
N LEU A 238 17.37 -25.14 -7.69
CA LEU A 238 16.64 -25.21 -6.41
C LEU A 238 15.66 -26.38 -6.34
N ILE A 239 15.02 -26.74 -7.46
CA ILE A 239 14.15 -27.91 -7.56
C ILE A 239 14.92 -29.20 -7.23
N ASP A 240 16.14 -29.34 -7.75
CA ASP A 240 16.99 -30.51 -7.47
C ASP A 240 17.54 -30.50 -6.02
N HIS A 241 17.69 -29.32 -5.43
CA HIS A 241 18.36 -29.11 -4.14
C HIS A 241 17.47 -28.33 -3.15
N PRO A 242 16.35 -28.91 -2.69
CA PRO A 242 15.34 -28.18 -1.92
C PRO A 242 15.84 -27.61 -0.59
N LYS A 243 16.87 -28.22 0.02
CA LYS A 243 17.53 -27.70 1.24
C LYS A 243 18.12 -26.30 1.07
N LEU A 244 18.43 -25.88 -0.16
CA LEU A 244 18.92 -24.53 -0.42
C LEU A 244 17.85 -23.46 -0.22
N MET A 245 16.57 -23.80 -0.30
CA MET A 245 15.50 -22.87 0.04
C MET A 245 15.52 -22.57 1.55
N ASP A 246 15.74 -23.58 2.40
CA ASP A 246 15.91 -23.38 3.84
C ASP A 246 17.12 -22.48 4.14
N ARG A 247 18.22 -22.69 3.41
CA ARG A 247 19.43 -21.84 3.51
C ARG A 247 19.18 -20.41 3.05
N LEU A 248 18.41 -20.22 1.97
CA LEU A 248 18.09 -18.90 1.42
C LEU A 248 17.28 -18.06 2.41
N PHE A 249 16.33 -18.70 3.10
CA PHE A 249 15.43 -18.07 4.07
C PHE A 249 15.90 -18.19 5.52
N GLU A 250 17.13 -18.62 5.77
CA GLU A 250 17.68 -18.73 7.11
C GLU A 250 17.66 -17.36 7.82
N GLU A 251 16.97 -17.29 8.97
CA GLU A 251 16.75 -16.06 9.74
C GLU A 251 16.02 -14.92 8.99
N VAL A 252 15.30 -15.24 7.91
CA VAL A 252 14.43 -14.30 7.19
C VAL A 252 12.98 -14.49 7.65
N SER A 253 12.29 -13.41 8.03
CA SER A 253 10.85 -13.47 8.31
C SER A 253 10.08 -13.72 7.01
N LEU A 254 9.23 -14.74 6.99
CA LEU A 254 8.44 -15.12 5.81
C LEU A 254 7.02 -14.54 5.80
N ASP A 255 6.62 -13.80 6.85
CA ASP A 255 5.28 -13.20 6.96
C ASP A 255 4.97 -12.28 5.76
N GLY A 256 6.02 -11.67 5.18
CA GLY A 256 5.92 -10.81 4.01
C GLY A 256 5.61 -11.49 2.71
N LEU A 257 5.90 -12.79 2.61
CA LEU A 257 5.61 -13.55 1.39
C LEU A 257 4.14 -13.45 1.04
N GLN A 258 3.22 -13.48 2.00
CA GLN A 258 1.78 -13.40 1.68
C GLN A 258 1.32 -12.01 1.23
N ARG A 259 2.08 -10.96 1.56
CA ARG A 259 1.68 -9.55 1.37
C ARG A 259 2.31 -8.93 0.12
N ILE A 260 3.45 -9.45 -0.30
CA ILE A 260 4.19 -8.98 -1.47
C ILE A 260 3.61 -9.63 -2.71
N GLU A 261 3.46 -8.84 -3.76
CA GLU A 261 2.96 -9.33 -5.03
C GLU A 261 4.04 -9.98 -5.90
N PRO A 262 3.68 -10.92 -6.80
CA PRO A 262 4.64 -11.58 -7.68
C PRO A 262 5.51 -10.65 -8.53
N TYR A 263 5.00 -9.50 -8.95
CA TYR A 263 5.76 -8.52 -9.73
C TYR A 263 6.72 -7.66 -8.88
N GLU A 264 6.52 -7.57 -7.57
CA GLU A 264 7.36 -6.78 -6.66
C GLU A 264 8.62 -7.55 -6.27
N ALA A 265 8.48 -8.86 -6.06
CA ALA A 265 9.58 -9.74 -5.67
C ALA A 265 9.57 -11.04 -6.48
N SER A 266 9.73 -10.93 -7.79
CA SER A 266 9.60 -12.02 -8.76
C SER A 266 10.52 -13.21 -8.50
N ILE A 267 11.77 -12.98 -8.08
CA ILE A 267 12.72 -14.06 -7.83
C ILE A 267 12.24 -14.89 -6.63
N ILE A 268 11.96 -14.23 -5.51
CA ILE A 268 11.52 -14.92 -4.30
C ILE A 268 10.13 -15.53 -4.46
N LYS A 269 9.26 -14.92 -5.27
CA LYS A 269 7.94 -15.47 -5.60
C LYS A 269 8.04 -16.73 -6.47
N GLY A 270 9.05 -16.83 -7.32
CA GLY A 270 9.40 -18.08 -7.99
C GLY A 270 9.88 -19.15 -7.01
N VAL A 271 10.73 -18.79 -6.04
CA VAL A 271 11.16 -19.72 -4.98
C VAL A 271 9.98 -20.20 -4.12
N GLU A 272 9.08 -19.29 -3.70
CA GLU A 272 7.85 -19.63 -3.00
C GLU A 272 7.01 -20.63 -3.81
N LYS A 273 6.90 -20.41 -5.13
CA LYS A 273 6.17 -21.31 -6.01
C LYS A 273 6.83 -22.69 -6.12
N VAL A 274 8.15 -22.76 -6.25
CA VAL A 274 8.90 -24.04 -6.21
C VAL A 274 8.60 -24.79 -4.91
N SER A 275 8.66 -24.10 -3.77
CA SER A 275 8.36 -24.69 -2.47
C SER A 275 6.92 -25.23 -2.39
N LYS A 276 5.94 -24.46 -2.87
CA LYS A 276 4.53 -24.88 -2.87
C LYS A 276 4.27 -26.10 -3.77
N LEU A 277 4.87 -26.15 -4.96
CA LEU A 277 4.75 -27.28 -5.87
C LEU A 277 5.35 -28.58 -5.29
N ASN A 278 6.30 -28.47 -4.37
CA ASN A 278 6.87 -29.60 -3.63
C ASN A 278 6.10 -29.96 -2.34
N ALA A 279 5.14 -29.13 -1.93
CA ALA A 279 4.37 -29.29 -0.70
C ALA A 279 2.86 -29.14 -0.96
N ASP A 280 2.26 -27.98 -0.61
CA ASP A 280 0.81 -27.76 -0.59
C ASP A 280 0.13 -27.93 -1.96
N GLU A 281 0.84 -27.62 -3.04
CA GLU A 281 0.35 -27.71 -4.42
C GLU A 281 0.85 -28.97 -5.14
N LYS A 282 1.49 -29.91 -4.44
CA LYS A 282 2.04 -31.14 -5.03
C LYS A 282 0.98 -31.97 -5.76
N TYR A 283 -0.25 -31.94 -5.28
CA TYR A 283 -1.39 -32.61 -5.92
C TYR A 283 -1.61 -32.14 -7.37
N ILE A 284 -1.25 -30.90 -7.72
CA ILE A 284 -1.35 -30.37 -9.09
C ILE A 284 -0.34 -31.07 -9.99
N ILE A 285 0.91 -31.20 -9.53
CA ILE A 285 1.97 -31.93 -10.25
C ILE A 285 1.57 -33.39 -10.42
N GLU A 286 1.13 -34.05 -9.36
CA GLU A 286 0.65 -35.44 -9.39
C GLU A 286 -0.51 -35.63 -10.38
N THR A 287 -1.45 -34.67 -10.42
CA THR A 287 -2.57 -34.70 -11.37
C THR A 287 -2.08 -34.60 -12.82
N VAL A 288 -1.15 -33.68 -13.12
CA VAL A 288 -0.58 -33.51 -14.45
C VAL A 288 0.20 -34.76 -14.88
N MET A 289 1.04 -35.30 -14.00
CA MET A 289 1.79 -36.54 -14.24
C MET A 289 0.85 -37.72 -14.54
N ALA A 290 -0.23 -37.88 -13.77
CA ALA A 290 -1.22 -38.93 -13.99
C ALA A 290 -1.90 -38.85 -15.37
N GLN A 291 -2.11 -37.64 -15.92
CA GLN A 291 -2.63 -37.49 -17.28
C GLN A 291 -1.61 -37.95 -18.35
N PHE A 292 -0.33 -37.61 -18.18
CA PHE A 292 0.73 -38.09 -19.09
C PHE A 292 0.87 -39.61 -19.02
N GLU A 293 0.81 -40.20 -17.82
CA GLU A 293 0.83 -41.65 -17.62
C GLU A 293 -0.36 -42.33 -18.30
N SER A 294 -1.57 -41.80 -18.11
CA SER A 294 -2.78 -42.32 -18.76
C SER A 294 -2.71 -42.22 -20.29
N ALA A 295 -2.03 -41.19 -20.81
CA ALA A 295 -1.79 -41.00 -22.24
C ALA A 295 -0.55 -41.76 -22.77
N GLN A 296 0.21 -42.45 -21.90
CA GLN A 296 1.46 -43.14 -22.22
C GLN A 296 2.53 -42.22 -22.86
N VAL A 297 2.56 -40.95 -22.47
CA VAL A 297 3.53 -39.97 -22.95
C VAL A 297 4.65 -39.83 -21.92
N PRO A 298 5.94 -39.96 -22.32
CA PRO A 298 7.05 -39.75 -21.40
C PRO A 298 7.09 -38.31 -20.93
N TYR A 299 7.38 -38.11 -19.65
CA TYR A 299 7.45 -36.79 -19.02
C TYR A 299 8.63 -36.73 -18.05
N ASN A 300 9.00 -35.50 -17.68
CA ASN A 300 10.01 -35.23 -16.67
C ASN A 300 9.39 -34.29 -15.62
N GLU A 301 9.37 -34.74 -14.35
CA GLU A 301 8.76 -33.98 -13.26
C GLU A 301 9.41 -32.60 -13.07
N ARG A 302 10.75 -32.52 -13.15
CA ARG A 302 11.49 -31.26 -13.06
C ARG A 302 11.08 -30.29 -14.18
N ASP A 303 10.96 -30.77 -15.42
CA ASP A 303 10.55 -29.92 -16.54
C ASP A 303 9.11 -29.42 -16.38
N ILE A 304 8.21 -30.25 -15.84
CA ILE A 304 6.84 -29.85 -15.50
C ILE A 304 6.86 -28.76 -14.42
N GLN A 305 7.61 -28.96 -13.33
CA GLN A 305 7.72 -27.98 -12.25
C GLN A 305 8.30 -26.65 -12.75
N LEU A 306 9.39 -26.70 -13.51
CA LEU A 306 10.00 -25.51 -14.13
C LEU A 306 9.04 -24.78 -15.05
N SER A 307 8.31 -25.52 -15.89
CA SER A 307 7.28 -24.96 -16.77
C SER A 307 6.16 -24.28 -15.97
N MET A 308 5.72 -24.89 -14.87
CA MET A 308 4.71 -24.30 -14.00
C MET A 308 5.18 -23.02 -13.32
N VAL A 309 6.44 -22.97 -12.85
CA VAL A 309 7.03 -21.74 -12.27
C VAL A 309 7.17 -20.66 -13.35
N HIS A 310 7.63 -21.01 -14.54
CA HIS A 310 7.71 -20.09 -15.68
C HIS A 310 6.34 -19.50 -16.00
N HIS A 311 5.31 -20.33 -16.17
CA HIS A 311 3.95 -19.88 -16.48
C HIS A 311 3.33 -19.07 -15.34
N TYR A 312 3.60 -19.41 -14.09
CA TYR A 312 3.18 -18.62 -12.93
C TYR A 312 3.77 -17.21 -12.98
N LEU A 313 5.09 -17.07 -13.11
CA LEU A 313 5.75 -15.76 -13.15
C LEU A 313 5.42 -14.97 -14.42
N LYS A 314 5.26 -15.65 -15.55
CA LYS A 314 4.81 -15.02 -16.80
C LYS A 314 3.42 -14.41 -16.68
N ASN A 315 2.51 -15.06 -15.97
CA ASN A 315 1.13 -14.59 -15.83
C ASN A 315 0.94 -13.60 -14.67
N MET A 316 1.69 -13.78 -13.58
CA MET A 316 1.51 -13.00 -12.35
C MET A 316 2.51 -11.85 -12.19
N ALA A 317 3.70 -11.99 -12.78
CA ALA A 317 4.78 -11.01 -12.71
C ALA A 317 5.17 -10.44 -14.09
N TYR A 318 4.62 -10.99 -15.17
CA TYR A 318 4.92 -10.65 -16.56
C TYR A 318 6.38 -10.82 -16.97
N ILE A 319 7.08 -11.71 -16.27
CA ILE A 319 8.49 -11.98 -16.45
C ILE A 319 8.69 -13.27 -17.26
N ASN A 320 9.61 -13.22 -18.21
CA ASN A 320 10.14 -14.40 -18.88
C ASN A 320 11.37 -14.88 -18.11
N THR A 321 11.27 -16.07 -17.51
CA THR A 321 12.36 -16.65 -16.69
C THR A 321 13.57 -17.10 -17.52
N ASP A 322 13.42 -17.21 -18.84
CA ASP A 322 14.48 -17.72 -19.73
C ASP A 322 15.41 -16.60 -20.19
N ILE A 323 15.04 -15.34 -19.96
CA ILE A 323 15.90 -14.20 -20.29
C ILE A 323 17.07 -14.16 -19.32
N GLU A 324 18.27 -14.13 -19.89
CA GLU A 324 19.52 -14.02 -19.15
C GLU A 324 19.78 -12.58 -18.70
N VAL A 325 20.17 -12.41 -17.45
CA VAL A 325 20.58 -11.14 -16.85
C VAL A 325 22.00 -11.26 -16.30
N ASN A 326 22.69 -10.13 -16.09
CA ASN A 326 24.01 -10.16 -15.48
C ASN A 326 23.94 -10.80 -14.08
N LEU A 327 24.88 -11.70 -13.77
CA LEU A 327 24.87 -12.46 -12.52
C LEU A 327 24.93 -11.56 -11.29
N PHE A 328 25.78 -10.54 -11.28
CA PHE A 328 25.85 -9.62 -10.14
C PHE A 328 24.53 -8.87 -9.97
N ASP A 329 23.96 -8.38 -11.06
CA ASP A 329 22.67 -7.70 -11.02
C ASP A 329 21.57 -8.66 -10.50
N PHE A 330 21.59 -9.95 -10.86
CA PHE A 330 20.66 -10.98 -10.34
C PHE A 330 20.76 -11.16 -8.83
N VAL A 331 21.99 -11.22 -8.29
CA VAL A 331 22.21 -11.31 -6.83
C VAL A 331 21.68 -10.06 -6.12
N VAL A 332 21.90 -8.87 -6.69
CA VAL A 332 21.36 -7.62 -6.13
C VAL A 332 19.84 -7.60 -6.15
N GLU A 333 19.20 -8.05 -7.24
CA GLU A 333 17.75 -8.18 -7.30
C GLU A 333 17.21 -9.18 -6.25
N LEU A 334 17.85 -10.33 -6.10
CA LEU A 334 17.53 -11.32 -5.06
C LEU A 334 17.62 -10.72 -3.66
N LEU A 335 18.64 -9.91 -3.37
CA LEU A 335 18.78 -9.20 -2.09
C LEU A 335 17.65 -8.22 -1.85
N VAL A 336 17.28 -7.41 -2.85
CA VAL A 336 16.14 -6.49 -2.75
C VAL A 336 14.85 -7.26 -2.47
N ASN A 337 14.63 -8.38 -3.16
CA ASN A 337 13.46 -9.24 -2.96
C ASN A 337 13.42 -9.79 -1.52
N LEU A 338 14.53 -10.33 -1.03
CA LEU A 338 14.63 -10.86 0.34
C LEU A 338 14.43 -9.77 1.40
N LYS A 339 15.01 -8.59 1.19
CA LYS A 339 14.82 -7.43 2.07
C LYS A 339 13.36 -7.03 2.16
N MET A 340 12.66 -6.93 1.03
CA MET A 340 11.23 -6.60 1.02
C MET A 340 10.41 -7.61 1.82
N VAL A 341 10.71 -8.91 1.69
CA VAL A 341 10.04 -9.98 2.45
C VAL A 341 10.36 -9.89 3.95
N ASN A 342 11.62 -9.60 4.30
CA ASN A 342 12.04 -9.51 5.69
C ASN A 342 11.48 -8.26 6.42
N GLU A 343 11.37 -7.14 5.72
CA GLU A 343 10.91 -5.84 6.27
C GLU A 343 9.39 -5.71 6.32
N SER A 344 8.65 -6.70 5.82
CA SER A 344 7.19 -6.60 5.68
C SER A 344 6.37 -6.54 6.98
N VAL A 345 7.04 -6.73 8.11
CA VAL A 345 6.45 -6.70 9.45
C VAL A 345 5.97 -5.29 9.79
N PHE A 346 6.49 -4.25 9.14
CA PHE A 346 6.18 -2.85 9.43
C PHE A 346 4.97 -2.28 8.67
N TYR A 347 4.22 -3.10 7.92
CA TYR A 347 3.14 -2.61 7.04
C TYR A 347 1.80 -2.30 7.75
N ASP A 348 1.60 -2.73 8.99
CA ASP A 348 0.37 -2.48 9.78
C ASP A 348 0.61 -1.58 11.01
N LEU A 349 1.83 -1.08 11.22
CA LEU A 349 2.08 -0.11 12.29
C LEU A 349 1.64 1.26 11.79
N GLU A 350 0.60 1.77 12.45
CA GLU A 350 0.13 3.14 12.54
C GLU A 350 1.03 4.14 11.80
N VAL A 351 0.41 4.92 10.90
CA VAL A 351 0.95 6.23 10.51
C VAL A 351 1.46 6.88 11.80
N PRO A 352 2.76 7.17 11.93
CA PRO A 352 3.26 7.87 13.10
C PRO A 352 2.40 9.11 13.30
N GLU A 353 1.89 9.30 14.52
CA GLU A 353 1.31 10.59 14.92
C GLU A 353 2.23 11.70 14.43
N GLU A 354 1.59 12.70 13.83
CA GLU A 354 2.15 13.88 13.20
C GLU A 354 3.54 14.26 13.72
N VAL A 355 4.56 14.11 12.87
CA VAL A 355 5.74 14.95 13.02
C VAL A 355 5.33 16.31 12.46
N GLU A 356 4.96 17.22 13.37
CA GLU A 356 4.84 18.65 13.09
C GLU A 356 6.15 19.12 12.43
N THR A 357 6.18 19.17 11.11
CA THR A 357 7.14 19.99 10.39
C THR A 357 6.48 21.32 10.13
N GLU A 358 6.86 22.32 10.92
CA GLU A 358 6.61 23.73 10.67
C GLU A 358 7.04 24.10 9.25
N GLN A 359 6.08 24.13 8.32
CA GLN A 359 6.13 24.94 7.12
C GLN A 359 4.70 25.14 6.65
N GLY A 360 4.25 26.41 6.75
CA GLY A 360 2.84 26.79 6.74
C GLY A 360 2.03 26.20 5.60
N ASN A 361 1.08 25.34 5.96
CA ASN A 361 -0.03 24.94 5.11
C ASN A 361 -1.29 25.62 5.63
N VAL A 362 -2.06 26.20 4.71
CA VAL A 362 -3.42 26.65 4.99
C VAL A 362 -4.22 25.40 5.35
N GLU A 363 -4.58 25.23 6.62
CA GLU A 363 -5.46 24.15 7.05
C GLU A 363 -6.83 24.35 6.39
N GLU A 364 -7.26 23.36 5.60
CA GLU A 364 -8.58 23.31 4.99
C GLU A 364 -9.56 22.58 5.90
N TYR A 365 -10.71 23.20 6.16
CA TYR A 365 -11.74 22.74 7.09
C TYR A 365 -13.04 22.42 6.36
N ASP A 366 -13.73 21.37 6.81
CA ASP A 366 -15.10 21.07 6.41
C ASP A 366 -16.06 21.47 7.55
N VAL A 367 -17.31 21.82 7.20
CA VAL A 367 -18.40 21.99 8.18
C VAL A 367 -19.47 20.93 7.94
N VAL A 368 -19.75 20.12 8.96
CA VAL A 368 -20.79 19.09 8.93
C VAL A 368 -21.99 19.54 9.75
N LEU A 369 -23.16 19.54 9.10
CA LEU A 369 -24.45 19.85 9.69
C LEU A 369 -25.15 18.56 10.11
N PHE A 370 -25.59 18.49 11.36
CA PHE A 370 -26.23 17.31 11.96
C PHE A 370 -27.73 17.48 12.15
N THR A 371 -28.19 18.71 12.47
CA THR A 371 -29.61 19.03 12.68
C THR A 371 -29.95 20.34 11.98
N TYR A 372 -31.22 20.57 11.68
CA TYR A 372 -31.66 21.83 11.06
C TYR A 372 -32.11 22.90 12.08
N GLY A 373 -31.97 22.63 13.38
CA GLY A 373 -32.37 23.55 14.44
C GLY A 373 -33.86 23.84 14.49
N ASN A 374 -34.19 25.11 14.78
CA ASN A 374 -35.56 25.54 15.10
C ASN A 374 -36.48 25.61 13.87
N ASP A 375 -35.95 25.98 12.71
CA ASP A 375 -36.73 26.15 11.48
C ASP A 375 -35.94 25.68 10.25
N LYS A 376 -36.41 24.57 9.67
CA LYS A 376 -35.83 23.95 8.48
C LYS A 376 -35.81 24.89 7.27
N TYR A 377 -36.83 25.71 7.08
CA TYR A 377 -36.91 26.62 5.93
C TYR A 377 -36.01 27.84 6.11
N GLN A 378 -35.86 28.32 7.34
CA GLN A 378 -34.92 29.40 7.64
C GLN A 378 -33.48 28.96 7.39
N LEU A 379 -33.12 27.74 7.81
CA LEU A 379 -31.79 27.19 7.56
C LEU A 379 -31.49 26.99 6.07
N ILE A 380 -32.47 26.51 5.28
CA ILE A 380 -32.29 26.36 3.82
C ILE A 380 -32.00 27.73 3.17
N LYS A 381 -32.69 28.79 3.59
CA LYS A 381 -32.44 30.15 3.08
C LYS A 381 -31.07 30.66 3.51
N GLU A 382 -30.66 30.38 4.74
CA GLU A 382 -29.39 30.81 5.28
C GLU A 382 -28.22 30.11 4.59
N LEU A 383 -28.26 28.78 4.43
CA LEU A 383 -27.24 28.03 3.69
C LEU A 383 -27.12 28.49 2.24
N LYS A 384 -28.23 28.78 1.58
CA LYS A 384 -28.23 29.35 0.23
C LYS A 384 -27.45 30.68 0.18
N ASN A 385 -27.60 31.53 1.20
CA ASN A 385 -26.95 32.83 1.26
C ASN A 385 -25.48 32.71 1.64
N VAL A 386 -25.17 32.01 2.73
CA VAL A 386 -23.81 31.92 3.28
C VAL A 386 -22.87 31.10 2.39
N LEU A 387 -23.38 30.05 1.72
CA LEU A 387 -22.59 29.23 0.80
C LEU A 387 -22.70 29.70 -0.65
N SER A 388 -23.54 30.70 -0.94
CA SER A 388 -23.84 31.16 -2.30
C SER A 388 -24.29 30.06 -3.29
N ILE A 389 -25.00 29.03 -2.80
CA ILE A 389 -25.48 27.88 -3.60
C ILE A 389 -26.94 28.04 -4.08
N PRO A 390 -27.38 27.31 -5.13
CA PRO A 390 -28.78 27.26 -5.54
C PRO A 390 -29.72 26.73 -4.45
N LEU A 391 -30.98 27.20 -4.45
CA LEU A 391 -31.99 26.79 -3.46
C LEU A 391 -32.27 25.28 -3.45
N ALA A 392 -32.15 24.63 -4.61
CA ALA A 392 -32.33 23.18 -4.73
C ALA A 392 -31.24 22.40 -3.98
N GLU A 393 -29.99 22.86 -4.08
CA GLU A 393 -28.82 22.26 -3.43
C GLU A 393 -28.85 22.49 -1.90
N ALA A 394 -29.16 23.72 -1.47
CA ALA A 394 -29.36 24.01 -0.05
C ALA A 394 -30.47 23.16 0.57
N ARG A 395 -31.55 22.89 -0.18
CA ARG A 395 -32.63 21.99 0.26
C ARG A 395 -32.15 20.56 0.38
N GLU A 396 -31.35 20.09 -0.57
CA GLU A 396 -30.80 18.74 -0.57
C GLU A 396 -29.95 18.49 0.68
N LEU A 397 -28.99 19.38 0.98
CA LEU A 397 -28.12 19.33 2.16
C LEU A 397 -28.92 19.23 3.48
N VAL A 398 -30.01 19.98 3.60
CA VAL A 398 -30.86 19.96 4.80
C VAL A 398 -31.77 18.72 4.87
N THR A 399 -32.02 18.05 3.74
CA THR A 399 -32.79 16.80 3.70
C THR A 399 -31.95 15.53 3.88
N SER A 400 -30.63 15.61 3.67
CA SER A 400 -29.70 14.48 3.73
C SER A 400 -28.87 14.42 5.01
N LEU A 401 -29.31 15.07 6.09
CA LEU A 401 -28.56 15.14 7.34
C LEU A 401 -28.17 13.75 7.90
N PRO A 402 -26.96 13.58 8.47
CA PRO A 402 -25.88 14.56 8.52
C PRO A 402 -25.29 14.84 7.14
N ALA A 403 -25.01 16.11 6.84
CA ALA A 403 -24.52 16.55 5.55
C ALA A 403 -23.33 17.50 5.72
N THR A 404 -22.29 17.30 4.92
CA THR A 404 -21.19 18.28 4.78
C THR A 404 -21.74 19.48 4.02
N ILE A 405 -21.85 20.63 4.69
CA ILE A 405 -22.41 21.87 4.11
C ILE A 405 -21.33 22.78 3.53
N MET A 406 -20.09 22.66 4.01
CA MET A 406 -18.92 23.31 3.44
C MET A 406 -17.80 22.28 3.39
N SER A 407 -17.03 22.26 2.30
CA SER A 407 -15.84 21.44 2.21
C SER A 407 -14.66 22.27 1.71
N GLN A 408 -13.47 21.97 2.24
CA GLN A 408 -12.20 22.59 1.84
C GLN A 408 -12.17 24.13 1.95
N GLY A 409 -12.81 24.69 2.98
CA GLY A 409 -12.77 26.12 3.27
C GLY A 409 -11.58 26.49 4.17
N THR A 410 -11.25 27.78 4.23
CA THR A 410 -10.34 28.32 5.26
C THR A 410 -11.01 28.29 6.65
N MET A 411 -10.24 28.41 7.73
CA MET A 411 -10.82 28.50 9.08
C MET A 411 -11.83 29.65 9.19
N GLU A 412 -11.53 30.79 8.57
CA GLU A 412 -12.42 31.97 8.59
C GLU A 412 -13.76 31.67 7.90
N GLU A 413 -13.75 31.01 6.75
CA GLU A 413 -14.96 30.60 6.04
C GLU A 413 -15.74 29.52 6.80
N ALA A 414 -15.05 28.57 7.41
CA ALA A 414 -15.66 27.51 8.21
C ALA A 414 -16.31 28.06 9.48
N ASP A 415 -15.65 29.00 10.16
CA ASP A 415 -16.20 29.71 11.32
C ASP A 415 -17.40 30.58 10.93
N GLU A 416 -17.38 31.25 9.77
CA GLU A 416 -18.52 32.02 9.27
C GLU A 416 -19.74 31.14 9.01
N VAL A 417 -19.55 30.02 8.30
CA VAL A 417 -20.63 29.04 8.06
C VAL A 417 -21.15 28.46 9.38
N LEU A 418 -20.24 28.06 10.28
CA LEU A 418 -20.58 27.48 11.58
C LEU A 418 -21.41 28.45 12.41
N ALA A 419 -20.97 29.71 12.53
CA ALA A 419 -21.67 30.73 13.29
C ALA A 419 -23.06 31.03 12.71
N SER A 420 -23.17 31.10 11.37
CA SER A 420 -24.44 31.35 10.68
C SER A 420 -25.47 30.24 10.98
N VAL A 421 -25.10 28.96 10.84
CA VAL A 421 -26.05 27.86 11.08
C VAL A 421 -26.36 27.67 12.57
N GLN A 422 -25.38 27.86 13.45
CA GLN A 422 -25.59 27.74 14.91
C GLN A 422 -26.51 28.83 15.46
N SER A 423 -26.49 30.03 14.86
CA SER A 423 -27.42 31.12 15.23
C SER A 423 -28.90 30.74 15.05
N LEU A 424 -29.19 29.78 14.17
CA LEU A 424 -30.53 29.25 13.91
C LEU A 424 -30.89 28.04 14.81
N GLY A 425 -30.02 27.71 15.76
CA GLY A 425 -30.14 26.55 16.63
C GLY A 425 -29.77 25.23 15.96
N ALA A 426 -29.16 25.28 14.77
CA ALA A 426 -28.70 24.09 14.06
C ALA A 426 -27.40 23.57 14.68
N LEU A 427 -27.28 22.24 14.80
CA LEU A 427 -26.05 21.62 15.27
C LEU A 427 -25.11 21.39 14.09
N ALA A 428 -23.95 22.03 14.11
CA ALA A 428 -22.88 21.81 13.15
C ALA A 428 -21.51 21.81 13.85
N ARG A 429 -20.52 21.17 13.22
CA ARG A 429 -19.12 21.11 13.68
C ARG A 429 -18.17 21.34 12.52
N VAL A 430 -17.07 22.03 12.81
CA VAL A 430 -15.89 22.09 11.95
C VAL A 430 -15.10 20.80 12.15
N LYS A 431 -14.59 20.21 11.06
CA LYS A 431 -13.71 19.04 11.12
C LYS A 431 -12.47 19.23 10.23
N THR A 432 -11.38 18.59 10.62
CA THR A 432 -10.29 18.25 9.70
C THR A 432 -10.69 16.98 8.92
N VAL A 433 -10.09 16.73 7.75
CA VAL A 433 -10.61 15.69 6.82
C VAL A 433 -10.34 14.24 7.26
N ILE A 434 -9.83 14.04 8.48
CA ILE A 434 -9.54 12.72 9.06
C ILE A 434 -10.71 12.24 9.93
N ASP A 435 -11.58 13.13 10.42
CA ASP A 435 -12.70 12.73 11.29
C ASP A 435 -13.86 12.11 10.49
N THR A 436 -14.22 10.85 10.82
CA THR A 436 -15.43 10.19 10.33
C THR A 436 -16.50 10.17 11.43
N TYR A 437 -17.69 10.70 11.16
CA TYR A 437 -18.79 10.74 12.13
C TYR A 437 -19.89 9.73 11.80
N HIS A 438 -20.41 9.05 12.81
CA HIS A 438 -21.58 8.19 12.74
C HIS A 438 -22.77 8.80 13.48
N ALA A 439 -23.89 8.93 12.78
CA ALA A 439 -25.14 9.42 13.33
C ALA A 439 -26.01 8.25 13.81
N VAL A 440 -26.23 8.16 15.11
CA VAL A 440 -27.07 7.12 15.72
C VAL A 440 -28.51 7.61 15.71
N ARG A 441 -29.42 6.89 15.06
CA ARG A 441 -30.83 7.28 14.91
C ARG A 441 -31.78 6.32 15.60
N ALA A 442 -32.92 6.84 16.05
CA ALA A 442 -33.95 6.08 16.74
C ALA A 442 -34.57 5.02 15.80
N PRO A 443 -34.52 3.72 16.16
CA PRO A 443 -35.06 2.65 15.32
C PRO A 443 -36.59 2.67 15.16
N GLY A 444 -37.29 3.27 16.13
CA GLY A 444 -38.75 3.34 16.22
C GLY A 444 -39.23 4.54 17.02
N GLU A 445 -40.55 4.66 17.17
CA GLU A 445 -41.19 5.67 18.02
C GLU A 445 -41.37 5.14 19.45
N GLY A 446 -41.15 5.99 20.47
CA GLY A 446 -41.36 5.64 21.87
C GLY A 446 -40.33 6.27 22.79
N LYS A 447 -40.17 5.69 24.00
CA LYS A 447 -39.17 6.16 24.96
C LYS A 447 -37.83 5.50 24.67
N LEU A 448 -36.79 6.31 24.63
CA LEU A 448 -35.43 5.90 24.32
C LEU A 448 -34.71 5.26 25.52
N TYR A 449 -34.11 4.09 25.31
CA TYR A 449 -33.29 3.38 26.29
C TYR A 449 -32.02 2.86 25.61
N LEU A 450 -30.87 2.92 26.27
CA LEU A 450 -29.72 2.13 25.82
C LEU A 450 -29.91 0.71 26.33
N ASP A 451 -29.80 -0.26 25.44
CA ASP A 451 -30.01 -1.66 25.79
C ASP A 451 -28.67 -2.32 26.11
N ASN A 452 -28.41 -2.44 27.41
CA ASN A 452 -27.20 -3.09 27.94
C ASN A 452 -27.61 -4.20 28.90
N GLY A 453 -27.74 -5.43 28.42
CA GLY A 453 -27.89 -6.62 29.28
C GLY A 453 -26.74 -6.87 30.26
N ASN A 454 -25.74 -5.97 30.38
CA ASN A 454 -24.61 -6.10 31.28
C ASN A 454 -24.17 -4.73 31.86
N PRO A 455 -24.20 -4.53 33.20
CA PRO A 455 -23.85 -3.26 33.86
C PRO A 455 -22.35 -2.90 33.83
N HIS A 456 -21.48 -3.72 33.23
CA HIS A 456 -20.03 -3.44 33.09
C HIS A 456 -19.64 -2.74 31.77
N GLN A 457 -20.62 -2.26 30.98
CA GLN A 457 -20.40 -1.45 29.77
C GLN A 457 -21.07 -0.06 29.86
N MET A 458 -21.24 0.46 31.08
CA MET A 458 -21.44 1.89 31.33
C MET A 458 -20.18 2.45 31.99
N ILE A 459 -19.63 3.56 31.50
CA ILE A 459 -18.72 4.37 32.33
C ILE A 459 -19.63 5.03 33.38
N SER A 460 -19.69 4.44 34.59
CA SER A 460 -20.32 5.06 35.74
C SER A 460 -19.28 5.84 36.54
N PHE A 461 -19.56 7.10 36.85
CA PHE A 461 -19.15 7.64 38.15
C PHE A 461 -20.39 8.25 38.82
N GLY A 462 -20.84 7.60 39.89
CA GLY A 462 -21.93 8.06 40.76
C GLY A 462 -23.32 7.53 40.41
N ASP A 463 -24.20 7.52 41.41
CA ASP A 463 -25.51 6.85 41.46
C ASP A 463 -26.59 7.38 40.49
N ASN A 464 -26.23 8.19 39.48
CA ASN A 464 -27.19 8.77 38.56
C ASN A 464 -26.99 8.33 37.10
N LYS A 465 -27.91 7.46 36.68
CA LYS A 465 -28.28 7.01 35.33
C LYS A 465 -28.11 8.10 34.24
N LYS A 466 -26.93 8.21 33.65
CA LYS A 466 -26.69 8.99 32.42
C LYS A 466 -26.37 8.06 31.25
N PHE A 467 -26.76 8.52 30.06
CA PHE A 467 -26.78 7.80 28.78
C PHE A 467 -25.37 7.37 28.34
N VAL A 468 -24.50 8.37 28.20
CA VAL A 468 -23.04 8.41 28.00
C VAL A 468 -22.68 9.89 28.25
N ALA A 469 -21.40 10.26 28.34
CA ALA A 469 -20.95 11.64 28.30
C ALA A 469 -20.23 11.93 26.98
N ILE A 470 -20.22 13.20 26.56
CA ILE A 470 -19.33 13.65 25.48
C ILE A 470 -17.89 13.29 25.91
N GLY A 471 -17.18 12.59 25.04
CA GLY A 471 -15.84 12.05 25.27
C GLY A 471 -15.78 10.56 25.60
N ASP A 472 -16.91 9.91 25.91
CA ASP A 472 -16.93 8.48 26.24
C ASP A 472 -16.71 7.60 25.00
N HIS A 473 -16.05 6.45 25.16
CA HIS A 473 -15.93 5.46 24.09
C HIS A 473 -17.09 4.46 24.10
N VAL A 474 -17.74 4.33 22.95
CA VAL A 474 -18.78 3.34 22.65
C VAL A 474 -18.14 2.14 21.96
N LYS A 475 -18.43 0.94 22.45
CA LYS A 475 -17.93 -0.32 21.88
C LYS A 475 -18.76 -0.78 20.68
N ALA A 476 -18.14 -1.60 19.85
CA ALA A 476 -18.69 -2.24 18.65
C ALA A 476 -20.06 -2.92 18.81
N ASP A 477 -20.34 -3.46 19.99
CA ASP A 477 -21.52 -4.25 20.31
C ASP A 477 -22.64 -3.44 20.98
N ALA A 478 -22.43 -2.15 21.25
CA ALA A 478 -23.43 -1.32 21.92
C ALA A 478 -24.74 -1.24 21.12
N THR A 479 -25.89 -1.29 21.80
CA THR A 479 -27.21 -1.18 21.18
C THR A 479 -28.09 -0.11 21.82
N VAL A 480 -28.98 0.46 21.01
CA VAL A 480 -30.04 1.36 21.47
C VAL A 480 -31.39 0.70 21.24
N ALA A 481 -32.28 0.82 22.23
CA ALA A 481 -33.66 0.38 22.16
C ALA A 481 -34.65 1.55 22.27
N VAL A 482 -35.72 1.48 21.49
CA VAL A 482 -36.91 2.31 21.72
C VAL A 482 -38.02 1.41 22.25
N ILE A 483 -38.62 1.82 23.36
CA ILE A 483 -39.70 1.11 24.03
C ILE A 483 -40.99 1.90 23.88
N HIS A 484 -42.00 1.30 23.24
CA HIS A 484 -43.35 1.86 23.20
C HIS A 484 -44.37 0.87 23.79
N LYS A 485 -45.44 1.43 24.36
CA LYS A 485 -46.49 0.69 25.05
C LYS A 485 -47.65 0.44 24.09
N MET A 486 -48.00 -0.82 23.84
CA MET A 486 -49.21 -1.23 23.15
C MET A 486 -50.15 -1.95 24.13
N GLY A 487 -51.20 -1.27 24.59
CA GLY A 487 -52.14 -1.82 25.56
C GLY A 487 -51.47 -2.17 26.90
N SER A 488 -51.48 -3.45 27.29
CA SER A 488 -50.81 -3.97 28.49
C SER A 488 -49.39 -4.51 28.23
N SER A 489 -48.89 -4.44 26.99
CA SER A 489 -47.60 -5.01 26.57
C SER A 489 -46.61 -3.92 26.14
N PHE A 490 -45.31 -4.22 26.23
CA PHE A 490 -44.22 -3.36 25.78
C PHE A 490 -43.53 -4.00 24.56
N ILE A 491 -43.26 -3.20 23.52
CA ILE A 491 -42.51 -3.61 22.34
C ILE A 491 -41.14 -2.95 22.40
N TYR A 492 -40.10 -3.72 22.08
CA TYR A 492 -38.70 -3.29 22.08
C TYR A 492 -38.17 -3.31 20.65
N GLU A 493 -37.84 -2.15 20.11
CA GLU A 493 -37.15 -2.03 18.82
C GLU A 493 -35.70 -1.68 19.06
N LYS A 494 -34.77 -2.57 18.67
CA LYS A 494 -33.33 -2.45 18.93
C LYS A 494 -32.54 -2.23 17.65
N THR A 495 -31.49 -1.41 17.72
CA THR A 495 -30.48 -1.29 16.66
C THR A 495 -29.08 -1.22 17.25
N HIS A 496 -28.09 -1.76 16.54
CA HIS A 496 -26.68 -1.55 16.88
C HIS A 496 -26.32 -0.08 16.69
N VAL A 497 -25.48 0.41 17.59
CA VAL A 497 -25.03 1.81 17.59
C VAL A 497 -23.98 2.06 16.51
N LEU A 498 -23.13 1.08 16.18
CA LEU A 498 -22.03 1.22 15.20
C LEU A 498 -21.79 -0.01 14.32
N GLY A 499 -22.77 -0.90 14.14
CA GLY A 499 -22.66 -2.03 13.22
C GLY A 499 -21.41 -2.92 13.39
N GLY A 500 -20.80 -2.96 14.59
CA GLY A 500 -19.57 -3.72 14.86
C GLY A 500 -18.27 -2.91 14.99
N ILE A 501 -18.30 -1.57 15.05
CA ILE A 501 -17.09 -0.71 15.17
C ILE A 501 -17.15 0.14 16.45
N SER A 502 -16.01 0.50 17.09
CA SER A 502 -15.98 1.43 18.22
C SER A 502 -15.95 2.90 17.80
N GLY A 503 -16.33 3.81 18.69
CA GLY A 503 -16.23 5.24 18.41
C GLY A 503 -16.45 6.09 19.65
N LYS A 504 -15.99 7.34 19.62
CA LYS A 504 -16.06 8.29 20.73
C LYS A 504 -17.30 9.17 20.61
N VAL A 505 -18.05 9.33 21.69
CA VAL A 505 -19.23 10.21 21.74
C VAL A 505 -18.77 11.64 21.60
N VAL A 506 -19.22 12.32 20.55
CA VAL A 506 -18.92 13.74 20.35
C VAL A 506 -20.12 14.63 20.63
N GLU A 507 -21.33 14.09 20.54
CA GLU A 507 -22.55 14.82 20.85
C GLU A 507 -23.68 13.88 21.29
N ILE A 508 -24.52 14.33 22.23
CA ILE A 508 -25.72 13.63 22.68
C ILE A 508 -26.92 14.56 22.47
N ILE A 509 -27.90 14.09 21.72
CA ILE A 509 -29.05 14.88 21.25
C ILE A 509 -30.35 14.44 21.91
N ALA A 510 -30.46 13.16 22.26
CA ALA A 510 -31.59 12.61 23.02
C ALA A 510 -31.13 11.92 24.31
N GLU A 511 -31.80 12.23 25.41
CA GLU A 511 -31.48 11.69 26.73
C GLU A 511 -32.21 10.38 27.05
N HIS A 512 -31.74 9.69 28.09
CA HIS A 512 -32.39 8.50 28.62
C HIS A 512 -33.87 8.78 28.94
N LYS A 513 -34.77 7.94 28.40
CA LYS A 513 -36.24 8.01 28.53
C LYS A 513 -36.92 9.16 27.80
N GLN A 514 -36.20 9.94 27.00
CA GLN A 514 -36.82 10.93 26.13
C GLN A 514 -37.75 10.24 25.11
N GLU A 515 -38.89 10.86 24.81
CA GLU A 515 -39.74 10.43 23.71
C GLU A 515 -39.08 10.84 22.39
N VAL A 516 -38.92 9.85 21.50
CA VAL A 516 -38.32 10.00 20.18
C VAL A 516 -39.25 9.41 19.12
N GLN A 517 -39.22 9.97 17.93
CA GLN A 517 -39.83 9.45 16.73
C GLN A 517 -38.83 8.58 15.95
N LYS A 518 -39.34 7.68 15.10
CA LYS A 518 -38.48 6.86 14.25
C LYS A 518 -37.62 7.76 13.34
N GLY A 519 -36.30 7.55 13.38
CA GLY A 519 -35.33 8.31 12.60
C GLY A 519 -34.75 9.54 13.29
N ASP A 520 -35.25 9.90 14.48
CA ASP A 520 -34.70 11.00 15.28
C ASP A 520 -33.22 10.76 15.58
N LEU A 521 -32.41 11.81 15.49
CA LEU A 521 -30.99 11.74 15.79
C LEU A 521 -30.79 11.69 17.31
N ILE A 522 -30.12 10.66 17.79
CA ILE A 522 -29.94 10.40 19.23
C ILE A 522 -28.58 10.90 19.71
N MET A 523 -27.52 10.59 18.98
CA MET A 523 -26.15 10.98 19.32
C MET A 523 -25.28 10.93 18.06
N VAL A 524 -24.13 11.58 18.14
CA VAL A 524 -23.10 11.56 17.10
C VAL A 524 -21.83 10.98 17.70
N LEU A 525 -21.24 10.04 16.99
CA LEU A 525 -19.98 9.40 17.36
C LEU A 525 -18.91 9.79 16.36
N ARG A 526 -17.70 10.07 16.81
CA ARG A 526 -16.51 10.05 15.95
C ARG A 526 -16.00 8.62 15.92
N ILE A 527 -15.98 8.01 14.74
CA ILE A 527 -15.41 6.67 14.53
C ILE A 527 -13.90 6.82 14.67
N GLU A 528 -13.30 5.93 15.48
CA GLU A 528 -11.87 5.87 15.75
C GLU A 528 -11.34 4.50 15.35
#